data_AF-A0A9D1XLR4-F1
#
_entry.id   AF-A0A9D1XLR4-F1
#
_cell.length_a   1.000
_cell.length_b   1.000
_cell.length_c   1.000
_cell.angle_alpha   90.00
_cell.angle_beta   90.00
_cell.angle_gamma   90.00
#
_symmetry.space_group_name_H-M   'P 1'
#
loop_
_entity.id
_entity.type
_entity.pdbx_description
1 polymer ?
#
loop_
_entity_poly.entity_id
_entity_poly.type
_entity_poly.pdbx_seq_one_letter_code
_entity_poly.pdbx_strand_id
1 'polypeptide(L)'
;MSFGATLLVLGTGLLIFLVTLQLLRRGRIPVKFSILWFLVSLVLILVGIFPNFIVLISSKIGFISMSNMLVGILIFLLFAMCIALTVIVSGQTTKITLLIQEVSMLKKKIADEEKKNG
;
A
#
# COMPACT_ATOMS: atom_id res chain seq x y z
N MET A 1 -26.59 -6.34 7.67
CA MET A 1 -26.03 -5.35 6.73
C MET A 1 -27.09 -5.01 5.70
N SER A 2 -27.27 -3.74 5.31
CA SER A 2 -28.19 -3.42 4.20
C SER A 2 -27.63 -3.95 2.88
N PHE A 3 -28.48 -4.40 1.98
CA PHE A 3 -28.10 -4.87 0.64
C PHE A 3 -27.22 -3.86 -0.11
N GLY A 4 -27.53 -2.57 0.02
CA GLY A 4 -26.72 -1.50 -0.60
C GLY A 4 -25.29 -1.41 -0.05
N ALA A 5 -25.09 -1.67 1.24
CA ALA A 5 -23.75 -1.66 1.84
C ALA A 5 -22.90 -2.84 1.37
N THR A 6 -23.50 -4.02 1.20
CA THR A 6 -22.82 -5.19 0.63
C THR A 6 -22.36 -4.92 -0.80
N LEU A 7 -23.22 -4.32 -1.63
CA LEU A 7 -22.87 -3.99 -3.02
C LEU A 7 -21.74 -2.97 -3.09
N LEU A 8 -21.76 -1.94 -2.22
CA LEU A 8 -20.67 -0.95 -2.14
C LEU A 8 -19.34 -1.58 -1.74
N VAL A 9 -19.33 -2.47 -0.74
CA VAL A 9 -18.11 -3.14 -0.27
C VAL A 9 -17.52 -4.03 -1.37
N LEU A 10 -18.35 -4.85 -2.03
CA LEU A 10 -17.92 -5.69 -3.15
C LEU A 10 -17.43 -4.87 -4.33
N GLY A 11 -18.18 -3.83 -4.71
CA GLY A 11 -17.81 -2.94 -5.81
C GLY A 11 -16.49 -2.22 -5.55
N THR A 12 -16.27 -1.74 -4.33
CA THR A 12 -15.01 -1.10 -3.92
C THR A 12 -13.85 -2.10 -3.95
N GLY A 13 -14.05 -3.31 -3.42
CA GLY A 13 -13.04 -4.38 -3.46
C GLY A 13 -12.63 -4.74 -4.89
N LEU A 14 -13.60 -4.91 -5.80
CA LEU A 14 -13.37 -5.18 -7.22
C LEU A 14 -12.68 -3.99 -7.92
N LEU A 15 -13.09 -2.76 -7.64
CA LEU A 15 -12.47 -1.58 -8.22
C LEU A 15 -10.99 -1.49 -7.83
N ILE A 16 -10.67 -1.66 -6.55
CA ILE A 16 -9.29 -1.67 -6.05
C ILE A 16 -8.50 -2.78 -6.76
N PHE A 17 -9.07 -4.00 -6.86
CA PHE A 17 -8.43 -5.10 -7.57
C PHE A 17 -8.04 -4.72 -9.01
N LEU A 18 -9.00 -4.20 -9.77
CA LEU A 18 -8.83 -3.86 -11.19
C LEU A 18 -7.83 -2.72 -11.36
N VAL A 19 -7.93 -1.68 -10.55
CA VAL A 19 -7.00 -0.54 -10.57
C VAL A 19 -5.58 -1.01 -10.26
N THR A 20 -5.38 -1.79 -9.20
CA THR A 20 -4.07 -2.35 -8.84
C THR A 20 -3.53 -3.25 -9.94
N LEU A 21 -4.37 -4.13 -10.51
CA LEU A 21 -3.98 -5.00 -11.62
C LEU A 21 -3.56 -4.20 -12.85
N GLN A 22 -4.29 -3.13 -13.19
CA GLN A 22 -3.97 -2.25 -14.30
C GLN A 22 -2.67 -1.48 -14.07
N LEU A 23 -2.44 -0.96 -12.86
CA LEU A 23 -1.21 -0.28 -12.49
C LEU A 23 0.00 -1.23 -12.51
N LEU A 24 -0.19 -2.48 -12.09
CA LEU A 24 0.82 -3.53 -12.16
C LEU A 24 1.14 -3.89 -13.61
N ARG A 25 0.13 -4.13 -14.46
CA ARG A 25 0.29 -4.43 -15.89
C ARG A 25 1.00 -3.29 -16.65
N ARG A 26 0.76 -2.04 -16.26
CA ARG A 26 1.42 -0.87 -16.83
C ARG A 26 2.84 -0.62 -16.27
N GLY A 27 3.33 -1.48 -15.38
CA GLY A 27 4.65 -1.33 -14.75
C GLY A 27 4.76 -0.09 -13.84
N ARG A 28 3.64 0.54 -13.47
CA ARG A 28 3.61 1.78 -12.68
C ARG A 28 3.82 1.51 -11.19
N ILE A 29 3.54 0.29 -10.74
CA ILE A 29 3.75 -0.16 -9.36
C ILE A 29 4.56 -1.46 -9.41
N PRO A 30 5.69 -1.56 -8.70
CA PRO A 30 6.44 -2.81 -8.61
C PRO A 30 5.65 -3.88 -7.83
N VAL A 31 5.81 -5.14 -8.22
CA VAL A 31 5.03 -6.31 -7.74
C VAL A 31 4.86 -6.32 -6.23
N LYS A 32 5.94 -6.10 -5.47
CA LYS A 32 5.92 -6.08 -3.99
C LYS A 32 4.91 -5.11 -3.37
N PHE A 33 4.60 -3.99 -4.03
CA PHE A 33 3.61 -3.03 -3.52
C PHE A 33 2.19 -3.40 -3.94
N SER A 34 2.02 -4.07 -5.07
CA SER A 34 0.72 -4.56 -5.50
C SER A 34 0.15 -5.64 -4.55
N ILE A 35 1.01 -6.40 -3.87
CA ILE A 35 0.61 -7.43 -2.90
C ILE A 35 -0.24 -6.85 -1.77
N LEU A 36 0.16 -5.70 -1.20
CA LEU A 36 -0.61 -5.06 -0.13
C LEU A 36 -1.99 -4.62 -0.61
N TRP A 37 -2.07 -4.05 -1.81
CA TRP A 37 -3.34 -3.64 -2.40
C TRP A 37 -4.26 -4.82 -2.74
N PHE A 38 -3.69 -5.91 -3.26
CA PHE A 38 -4.44 -7.14 -3.49
C PHE A 38 -4.95 -7.77 -2.20
N LEU A 39 -4.17 -7.70 -1.11
CA LEU A 39 -4.61 -8.16 0.21
C LEU A 39 -5.83 -7.35 0.70
N VAL A 40 -5.79 -6.02 0.58
CA VAL A 40 -6.91 -5.13 0.96
C VAL A 40 -8.16 -5.45 0.12
N SER A 41 -7.98 -5.58 -1.20
CA SER A 41 -9.08 -5.95 -2.10
C SER A 41 -9.67 -7.31 -1.75
N LEU A 42 -8.84 -8.31 -1.47
CA LEU A 42 -9.27 -9.64 -1.09
C LEU A 42 -10.08 -9.62 0.22
N VAL A 43 -9.61 -8.89 1.23
CA VAL A 43 -10.34 -8.72 2.50
C VAL A 43 -11.72 -8.09 2.27
N LEU A 44 -11.80 -7.03 1.45
CA LEU A 44 -13.08 -6.39 1.11
C LEU A 44 -14.04 -7.34 0.38
N ILE A 45 -13.53 -8.11 -0.59
CA ILE A 45 -14.34 -9.08 -1.33
C ILE A 45 -14.86 -10.18 -0.39
N LEU A 46 -14.01 -10.73 0.48
CA LEU A 46 -14.41 -11.75 1.45
C LEU A 46 -15.48 -11.25 2.43
N VAL A 47 -15.33 -10.02 2.93
CA VAL A 47 -16.34 -9.39 3.79
C VAL A 47 -17.68 -9.24 3.06
N GLY A 48 -17.64 -8.86 1.78
CA GLY A 48 -18.85 -8.70 0.98
C GLY A 48 -19.55 -10.01 0.64
N ILE A 49 -18.80 -11.10 0.39
CA ILE A 49 -19.37 -12.42 0.08
C ILE A 49 -19.93 -13.10 1.34
N PHE A 50 -19.23 -12.99 2.48
CA PHE A 50 -19.59 -13.67 3.73
C PHE A 50 -19.88 -12.71 4.88
N PRO A 51 -20.92 -11.85 4.78
CA PRO A 51 -21.22 -10.86 5.81
C PRO A 51 -21.59 -11.51 7.15
N ASN A 52 -22.28 -12.66 7.13
CA ASN A 52 -22.70 -13.36 8.35
C ASN A 52 -21.52 -13.82 9.21
N PHE A 53 -20.41 -14.21 8.59
CA PHE A 53 -19.20 -14.62 9.29
C PHE A 53 -18.56 -13.42 10.03
N ILE A 54 -18.53 -12.26 9.38
CA ILE A 54 -18.02 -11.03 9.96
C ILE A 54 -18.93 -10.54 11.11
N VAL A 55 -20.25 -10.68 10.98
CA VAL A 55 -21.20 -10.37 12.06
C VAL A 55 -20.93 -11.23 13.30
N LEU A 56 -20.65 -12.52 13.13
CA LEU A 56 -20.31 -13.44 14.23
C LEU A 56 -19.02 -13.04 14.95
N ILE A 57 -18.02 -12.55 14.21
CA ILE A 57 -16.77 -12.07 14.81
C ILE A 57 -17.00 -10.71 15.51
N SER A 58 -17.76 -9.82 14.88
CA SER A 58 -18.14 -8.51 15.41
C SER A 58 -18.78 -8.63 16.79
N SER A 59 -19.73 -9.56 16.94
CA SER A 59 -20.42 -9.78 18.22
C SER A 59 -19.50 -10.34 19.31
N LYS A 60 -18.53 -11.18 18.95
CA LYS A 60 -17.53 -11.71 19.90
C LYS A 60 -16.53 -10.65 20.37
N ILE A 61 -16.11 -9.75 19.48
CA ILE A 61 -15.16 -8.67 19.80
C ILE A 61 -15.85 -7.51 20.54
N GLY A 62 -17.19 -7.45 20.51
CA GLY A 62 -17.98 -6.43 21.22
C GLY A 62 -18.32 -5.20 20.39
N PHE A 63 -18.21 -5.28 19.06
CA PHE A 63 -18.63 -4.19 18.16
C PHE A 63 -20.16 -4.15 18.03
N ILE A 64 -20.75 -2.98 18.29
CA ILE A 64 -22.20 -2.73 18.25
C ILE A 64 -22.78 -2.91 16.83
N SER A 65 -22.02 -2.53 15.80
CA SER A 65 -22.42 -2.65 14.40
C SER A 65 -21.30 -3.24 13.55
N MET A 66 -21.68 -4.14 12.65
CA MET A 66 -20.80 -4.73 11.63
C MET A 66 -20.08 -3.65 10.80
N SER A 67 -20.77 -2.55 10.49
CA SER A 67 -20.18 -1.43 9.74
C SER A 67 -19.02 -0.79 10.50
N ASN A 68 -19.11 -0.68 11.84
CA ASN A 68 -18.06 -0.09 12.66
C ASN A 68 -16.83 -1.00 12.72
N MET A 69 -17.04 -2.32 12.80
CA MET A 69 -15.95 -3.29 12.70
C MET A 69 -15.24 -3.19 11.34
N LEU A 70 -16.00 -3.10 10.25
CA LEU A 70 -15.43 -2.96 8.90
C LEU A 70 -14.61 -1.68 8.77
N VAL A 71 -15.12 -0.55 9.26
CA VAL A 71 -14.36 0.72 9.29
C VAL A 71 -13.08 0.57 10.11
N GLY A 72 -13.14 -0.09 11.28
CA GLY A 72 -11.95 -0.38 12.09
C GLY A 72 -10.90 -1.20 11.35
N ILE A 73 -11.31 -2.25 10.63
CA ILE A 73 -10.43 -3.06 9.79
C ILE A 73 -9.79 -2.21 8.69
N LEU A 74 -10.58 -1.37 8.01
CA LEU A 74 -10.07 -0.49 6.97
C LEU A 74 -9.07 0.55 7.50
N ILE A 75 -9.34 1.13 8.67
CA ILE A 75 -8.41 2.05 9.33
C ILE A 75 -7.11 1.32 9.70
N PHE A 76 -7.21 0.12 10.27
CA PHE A 76 -6.03 -0.69 10.61
C PHE A 76 -5.18 -1.01 9.37
N LEU A 77 -5.82 -1.46 8.28
CA LEU A 77 -5.15 -1.70 7.01
C LEU A 77 -4.51 -0.44 6.45
N LEU A 78 -5.18 0.71 6.54
CA LEU A 78 -4.64 2.00 6.11
C LEU A 78 -3.39 2.38 6.91
N PHE A 79 -3.39 2.21 8.24
CA PHE A 79 -2.19 2.44 9.06
C PHE A 79 -1.05 1.49 8.69
N ALA A 80 -1.34 0.21 8.47
CA ALA A 80 -0.33 -0.74 8.01
C ALA A 80 0.29 -0.31 6.67
N MET A 81 -0.52 0.21 5.75
CA MET A 81 -0.04 0.78 4.49
C MET A 81 0.81 2.03 4.70
N CYS A 82 0.41 2.93 5.60
CA CYS A 82 1.22 4.10 5.95
C CYS A 82 2.60 3.70 6.46
N ILE A 83 2.68 2.70 7.35
CA ILE A 83 3.96 2.18 7.85
C ILE A 83 4.78 1.61 6.70
N ALA A 84 4.18 0.79 5.84
CA ALA A 84 4.86 0.24 4.67
C ALA A 84 5.42 1.35 3.77
N LEU A 85 4.62 2.37 3.46
CA LEU A 85 5.04 3.53 2.67
C LEU A 85 6.18 4.29 3.34
N THR A 86 6.12 4.53 4.65
CA THR A 86 7.19 5.19 5.40
C THR A 86 8.51 4.43 5.28
N VAL A 87 8.50 3.10 5.43
CA VAL A 87 9.69 2.25 5.28
C VAL A 87 10.26 2.34 3.86
N ILE A 88 9.38 2.33 2.85
CA ILE A 88 9.79 2.44 1.45
C ILE A 88 10.44 3.79 1.16
N VAL A 89 9.79 4.89 1.58
CA VAL A 89 10.28 6.25 1.37
C VAL A 89 11.60 6.46 2.10
N SER A 90 11.71 5.98 3.34
CA SER A 90 12.96 6.03 4.11
C SER A 90 14.10 5.32 3.36
N GLY A 91 13.87 4.10 2.87
CA GLY A 91 14.87 3.37 2.09
C GLY A 91 15.22 4.02 0.75
N GLN A 92 14.27 4.71 0.11
CA GLN A 92 14.51 5.50 -1.09
C GLN A 92 15.39 6.72 -0.79
N THR A 93 15.12 7.44 0.29
CA THR A 93 15.92 8.58 0.73
C THR A 93 17.37 8.18 0.96
N THR A 94 17.65 7.06 1.63
CA THR A 94 19.02 6.56 1.83
C THR A 94 19.73 6.32 0.50
N LYS A 95 19.06 5.68 -0.47
CA LYS A 95 19.64 5.42 -1.80
C LYS A 95 19.94 6.71 -2.55
N ILE A 96 19.05 7.70 -2.48
CA ILE A 96 19.28 9.02 -3.08
C ILE A 96 20.49 9.70 -2.45
N THR A 97 20.63 9.68 -1.12
CA THR A 97 21.80 10.22 -0.42
C THR A 97 23.10 9.57 -0.88
N LEU A 98 23.13 8.23 -1.00
CA LEU A 98 24.31 7.51 -1.48
C LEU A 98 24.66 7.89 -2.93
N LEU A 99 23.66 7.97 -3.82
CA LEU A 99 23.88 8.41 -5.20
C LEU A 99 24.44 9.84 -5.28
N ILE A 100 23.96 10.75 -4.43
CA ILE A 100 24.49 12.12 -4.35
C ILE A 100 25.96 12.11 -3.90
N GLN A 101 26.31 11.26 -2.94
CA GLN A 101 27.68 11.11 -2.46
C GLN A 101 28.60 10.55 -3.56
N GLU A 102 28.18 9.51 -4.27
CA GLU A 102 28.93 8.94 -5.41
C GLU A 102 29.18 9.99 -6.49
N VAL A 103 28.14 10.73 -6.90
CA VAL A 103 28.26 11.81 -7.88
C VAL A 103 29.22 12.90 -7.40
N SER A 104 29.16 13.27 -6.13
CA SER A 104 30.06 14.28 -5.54
C SER A 104 31.52 13.83 -5.54
N MET A 105 31.78 12.55 -5.19
CA MET A 105 33.12 11.97 -5.26
C MET A 105 33.65 11.90 -6.70
N LEU A 106 32.79 11.54 -7.66
CA LEU A 106 33.15 11.52 -9.08
C LEU A 106 33.50 12.92 -9.59
N LYS A 107 32.68 13.93 -9.28
CA LYS A 107 32.96 15.32 -9.66
C LYS A 107 34.27 15.84 -9.07
N LYS A 108 34.58 15.47 -7.82
CA LYS A 108 35.84 15.84 -7.17
C LYS A 108 37.04 15.24 -7.90
N LYS A 109 36.99 13.95 -8.25
CA LYS A 109 38.07 13.27 -8.99
C LYS A 109 38.36 13.95 -10.34
N ILE A 110 37.31 14.31 -11.08
CA ILE A 110 37.45 15.03 -12.36
C ILE A 110 38.14 16.38 -12.15
N ALA A 111 37.69 17.16 -11.15
CA ALA A 111 38.29 18.47 -10.85
C ALA A 111 39.76 18.37 -10.40
N ASP A 112 40.11 17.33 -9.64
CA ASP A 112 41.49 17.08 -9.20
C ASP A 112 42.39 16.65 -10.39
N GLU A 113 41.86 15.89 -11.36
CA GLU A 113 42.55 15.53 -12.60
C GLU A 113 42.77 16.74 -13.54
N GLU A 114 41.77 17.60 -13.70
CA GLU A 114 41.89 18.84 -14.49
C GLU A 114 42.98 19.76 -13.93
N LYS A 115 43.07 19.91 -12.60
CA LYS A 115 44.12 20.70 -11.94
C LYS A 115 45.52 20.12 -12.08
N LYS A 116 45.66 18.81 -12.32
CA LYS A 116 46.96 18.16 -12.49
C LYS A 116 47.48 18.28 -13.93
N ASN A 117 46.58 18.44 -14.89
CA ASN A 117 46.89 18.47 -16.32
C ASN A 117 46.99 19.89 -16.91
N GLY A 118 46.65 20.94 -16.16
CA GLY A 118 46.84 22.35 -16.52
C GLY A 118 47.95 23.00 -15.70
#